data_AF-A0A849HVK4-F1
#
_entry.id   AF-A0A849HVK4-F1
#
_cell.length_a   1.000
_cell.length_b   1.000
_cell.length_c   1.000
_cell.angle_alpha   90.00
_cell.angle_beta   90.00
_cell.angle_gamma   90.00
#
_symmetry.space_group_name_H-M   'P 1'
#
loop_
_entity.id
_entity.type
_entity.pdbx_description
1 polymer ?
#
loop_
_entity_poly.entity_id
_entity_poly.type
_entity_poly.pdbx_seq_one_letter_code
_entity_poly.pdbx_strand_id
1 'polypeptide(L)'
;TVLGGVLMGALGERLAERDIAIGVILTMSLGLGLLFLHFFTSYATAATALLFGDVLGVDLPTIYALLGLAALSLGILGMIARPLLFASLNPELAEAKGVSLRGLGLVFLGLVGLTTAACAQIVGVLLVFALMVGPAATAQRLSMRVLPGLGLAAGIALAEAWAGISLSYYTDWPASFWISALSGIVYLLSVVFRTR
;
A
#
# COMPACT_ATOMS: atom_id res chain seq x y z
N THR A 1 -2.24 -10.69 -6.06
CA THR A 1 -2.57 -9.30 -5.67
C THR A 1 -3.20 -8.50 -6.79
N VAL A 2 -2.57 -8.36 -7.98
CA VAL A 2 -3.13 -7.62 -9.11
C VAL A 2 -4.51 -8.14 -9.54
N LEU A 3 -4.66 -9.45 -9.75
CA LEU A 3 -5.97 -10.07 -10.04
C LEU A 3 -7.00 -9.80 -8.93
N GLY A 4 -6.58 -9.89 -7.65
CA GLY A 4 -7.44 -9.55 -6.52
C GLY A 4 -7.89 -8.09 -6.53
N GLY A 5 -7.00 -7.16 -6.89
CA GLY A 5 -7.32 -5.74 -7.09
C GLY A 5 -8.34 -5.54 -8.21
N VAL A 6 -8.15 -6.18 -9.35
CA VAL A 6 -9.11 -6.11 -10.48
C VAL A 6 -10.47 -6.69 -10.09
N LEU A 7 -10.51 -7.83 -9.40
CA LEU A 7 -11.75 -8.47 -8.94
C LEU A 7 -12.50 -7.59 -7.92
N MET A 8 -11.79 -7.00 -6.96
CA MET A 8 -12.37 -6.06 -6.00
C MET A 8 -12.97 -4.84 -6.71
N GLY A 9 -12.32 -4.34 -7.76
CA GLY A 9 -12.82 -3.20 -8.55
C GLY A 9 -14.04 -3.55 -9.40
N ALA A 10 -14.15 -4.80 -9.86
CA ALA A 10 -15.28 -5.27 -10.65
C ALA A 10 -16.53 -5.59 -9.80
N LEU A 11 -16.36 -5.95 -8.53
CA LEU A 11 -17.43 -6.33 -7.61
C LEU A 11 -18.02 -5.17 -6.80
N GLY A 12 -17.42 -3.97 -6.84
CA GLY A 12 -17.76 -2.89 -5.91
C GLY A 12 -18.80 -1.91 -6.43
N GLU A 13 -20.06 -2.00 -5.96
CA GLU A 13 -21.06 -0.92 -6.09
C GLU A 13 -21.69 -0.45 -4.76
N ARG A 14 -21.57 -1.21 -3.66
CA ARG A 14 -22.05 -0.79 -2.31
C ARG A 14 -21.02 -1.07 -1.21
N LEU A 15 -20.93 -0.17 -0.23
CA LEU A 15 -19.94 -0.22 0.88
C LEU A 15 -19.95 -1.55 1.66
N ALA A 16 -21.13 -2.11 1.96
CA ALA A 16 -21.25 -3.38 2.69
C ALA A 16 -20.83 -4.61 1.85
N GLU A 17 -21.13 -4.59 0.55
CA GLU A 17 -20.69 -5.64 -0.39
C GLU A 17 -19.17 -5.57 -0.60
N ARG A 18 -18.59 -4.37 -0.52
CA ARG A 18 -17.15 -4.14 -0.65
C ARG A 18 -16.37 -4.78 0.49
N ASP A 19 -16.82 -4.63 1.74
CA ASP A 19 -16.12 -5.22 2.90
C ASP A 19 -16.19 -6.76 2.88
N ILE A 20 -17.34 -7.32 2.45
CA ILE A 20 -17.50 -8.77 2.25
C ILE A 20 -16.61 -9.26 1.09
N ALA A 21 -16.61 -8.56 -0.06
CA ALA A 21 -15.79 -8.92 -1.21
C ALA A 21 -14.29 -8.89 -0.88
N ILE A 22 -13.83 -7.88 -0.11
CA ILE A 22 -12.45 -7.80 0.37
C ILE A 22 -12.12 -9.02 1.23
N GLY A 23 -12.98 -9.36 2.20
CA GLY A 23 -12.78 -10.53 3.08
C GLY A 23 -12.71 -11.86 2.31
N VAL A 24 -13.61 -12.06 1.35
CA VAL A 24 -13.65 -13.28 0.51
C VAL A 24 -12.41 -13.37 -0.36
N ILE A 25 -12.02 -12.29 -1.05
CA ILE A 25 -10.84 -12.26 -1.93
C ILE A 25 -9.55 -12.45 -1.13
N LEU A 26 -9.45 -11.86 0.06
CA LEU A 26 -8.31 -12.03 0.95
C LEU A 26 -8.18 -13.50 1.39
N THR A 27 -9.28 -14.09 1.86
CA THR A 27 -9.29 -15.49 2.33
C THR A 27 -8.97 -16.47 1.19
N MET A 28 -9.53 -16.24 0.00
CA MET A 28 -9.20 -17.01 -1.22
C MET A 28 -7.72 -16.88 -1.61
N SER A 29 -7.19 -15.65 -1.60
CA SER A 29 -5.79 -15.39 -1.95
C SER A 29 -4.82 -16.02 -0.96
N LEU A 30 -5.13 -15.97 0.34
CA LEU A 30 -4.35 -16.63 1.40
C LEU A 30 -4.42 -18.15 1.27
N GLY A 31 -5.61 -18.71 1.02
CA GLY A 31 -5.79 -20.14 0.80
C GLY A 31 -5.00 -20.66 -0.41
N LEU A 32 -5.04 -19.93 -1.54
CA LEU A 32 -4.23 -20.22 -2.72
C LEU A 32 -2.73 -20.11 -2.44
N GLY A 33 -2.30 -19.07 -1.71
CA GLY A 33 -0.90 -18.89 -1.32
C GLY A 33 -0.39 -20.04 -0.44
N LEU A 34 -1.18 -20.47 0.55
CA LEU A 34 -0.86 -21.60 1.41
C LEU A 34 -0.85 -22.93 0.66
N LEU A 35 -1.79 -23.14 -0.28
CA LEU A 35 -1.81 -24.33 -1.12
C LEU A 35 -0.54 -24.44 -1.97
N PHE A 36 -0.12 -23.34 -2.60
CA PHE A 36 1.14 -23.33 -3.35
C PHE A 36 2.35 -23.54 -2.44
N LEU A 37 2.36 -22.93 -1.25
CA LEU A 37 3.44 -23.17 -0.29
C LEU A 37 3.51 -24.63 0.17
N HIS A 38 2.35 -25.30 0.34
CA HIS A 38 2.28 -26.71 0.72
C HIS A 38 2.90 -27.64 -0.33
N PHE A 39 2.74 -27.35 -1.63
CA PHE A 39 3.36 -28.14 -2.69
C PHE A 39 4.90 -28.00 -2.75
N PHE A 40 5.47 -26.92 -2.20
CA PHE A 40 6.91 -26.69 -2.13
C PHE A 40 7.41 -26.92 -0.68
N THR A 41 7.65 -28.18 -0.34
CA THR A 41 7.78 -28.76 1.01
C THR A 41 8.99 -28.37 1.88
N SER A 42 9.66 -27.23 1.66
CA SER A 42 10.83 -26.87 2.49
C SER A 42 11.09 -25.36 2.61
N TYR A 43 10.13 -24.57 3.12
CA TYR A 43 10.28 -23.11 3.13
C TYR A 43 9.59 -22.35 4.28
N ALA A 44 9.71 -22.81 5.54
CA ALA A 44 9.38 -21.95 6.68
C ALA A 44 10.14 -20.60 6.61
N THR A 45 11.39 -20.66 6.13
CA THR A 45 12.24 -19.49 5.86
C THR A 45 11.71 -18.57 4.76
N ALA A 46 11.13 -19.09 3.67
CA ALA A 46 10.56 -18.24 2.62
C ALA A 46 9.25 -17.57 3.06
N ALA A 47 8.46 -18.22 3.92
CA ALA A 47 7.28 -17.60 4.51
C ALA A 47 7.67 -16.40 5.40
N THR A 48 8.71 -16.56 6.24
CA THR A 48 9.27 -15.42 7.01
C THR A 48 9.86 -14.34 6.12
N ALA A 49 10.56 -14.69 5.04
CA ALA A 49 11.10 -13.71 4.09
C ALA A 49 9.99 -12.94 3.38
N LEU A 50 8.87 -13.57 3.04
CA LEU A 50 7.71 -12.89 2.44
C LEU A 50 6.96 -11.98 3.44
N LEU A 51 6.89 -12.36 4.71
CA LEU A 51 6.19 -11.57 5.73
C LEU A 51 7.01 -10.35 6.16
N PHE A 52 8.30 -10.54 6.41
CA PHE A 52 9.19 -9.53 7.01
C PHE A 52 10.14 -8.85 6.01
N GLY A 53 10.35 -9.43 4.83
CA GLY A 53 11.24 -8.91 3.81
C GLY A 53 12.72 -8.93 4.21
N ASP A 54 13.57 -8.58 3.24
CA ASP A 54 14.95 -8.19 3.49
C ASP A 54 15.27 -6.97 2.61
N VAL A 55 15.19 -5.78 3.23
CA VAL A 55 15.44 -4.51 2.55
C VAL A 55 16.94 -4.31 2.26
N LEU A 56 17.82 -5.01 2.98
CA LEU A 56 19.27 -4.88 2.83
C LEU A 56 19.83 -5.84 1.77
N GLY A 57 19.15 -6.94 1.48
CA GLY A 57 19.55 -7.96 0.51
C GLY A 57 19.14 -7.70 -0.95
N VAL A 58 18.92 -6.45 -1.35
CA VAL A 58 18.34 -6.12 -2.67
C VAL A 58 19.41 -5.83 -3.72
N ASP A 59 19.36 -6.54 -4.84
CA ASP A 59 20.27 -6.31 -5.97
C ASP A 59 19.95 -5.02 -6.76
N LEU A 60 21.00 -4.42 -7.36
CA LEU A 60 20.88 -3.22 -8.21
C LEU A 60 19.85 -3.36 -9.36
N PRO A 61 19.77 -4.46 -10.13
CA PRO A 61 18.78 -4.61 -11.19
C PRO A 61 17.34 -4.54 -10.66
N THR A 62 17.11 -5.09 -9.47
CA THR A 62 15.81 -5.07 -8.79
C THR A 62 15.44 -3.63 -8.40
N ILE A 63 16.40 -2.84 -7.93
CA ILE A 63 16.20 -1.41 -7.63
C ILE A 63 15.79 -0.63 -8.90
N TYR A 64 16.48 -0.85 -10.03
CA TYR A 64 16.11 -0.19 -11.29
C TYR A 64 14.71 -0.61 -11.80
N ALA A 65 14.36 -1.89 -11.65
CA ALA A 65 13.03 -2.38 -12.00
C ALA A 65 11.94 -1.72 -11.14
N LEU A 66 12.16 -1.62 -9.82
CA LEU A 66 11.27 -0.90 -8.92
C LEU A 66 11.15 0.58 -9.25
N LEU A 67 12.26 1.23 -9.59
CA LEU A 67 12.28 2.65 -9.95
C LEU A 67 11.48 2.91 -11.24
N GLY A 68 11.63 2.04 -12.24
CA GLY A 68 10.82 2.08 -13.46
C GLY A 68 9.32 1.88 -13.17
N LEU A 69 8.98 0.93 -12.31
CA LEU A 69 7.60 0.68 -11.88
C LEU A 69 7.01 1.85 -11.09
N ALA A 70 7.80 2.47 -10.21
CA ALA A 70 7.42 3.66 -9.45
C ALA A 70 7.17 4.85 -10.38
N ALA A 71 8.05 5.09 -11.36
CA ALA A 71 7.86 6.15 -12.34
C ALA A 71 6.61 5.92 -13.21
N LEU A 72 6.39 4.68 -13.67
CA LEU A 72 5.22 4.31 -14.45
C LEU A 72 3.92 4.50 -13.63
N SER A 73 3.89 4.00 -12.40
CA SER A 73 2.71 4.10 -11.54
C SER A 73 2.40 5.54 -11.14
N LEU A 74 3.41 6.36 -10.81
CA LEU A 74 3.23 7.79 -10.56
C LEU A 74 2.78 8.55 -11.82
N GLY A 75 3.30 8.18 -12.99
CA GLY A 75 2.89 8.75 -14.28
C GLY A 75 1.42 8.48 -14.58
N ILE A 76 0.98 7.23 -14.49
CA ILE A 76 -0.42 6.85 -14.67
C ILE A 76 -1.29 7.54 -13.61
N LEU A 77 -0.87 7.51 -12.33
CA LEU A 77 -1.59 8.17 -11.25
C LEU A 77 -1.76 9.67 -11.51
N GLY A 78 -0.71 10.35 -11.99
CA GLY A 78 -0.76 11.77 -12.36
C GLY A 78 -1.76 12.06 -13.48
N MET A 79 -1.88 11.16 -14.47
CA MET A 79 -2.87 11.28 -15.55
C MET A 79 -4.31 11.10 -15.04
N ILE A 80 -4.54 10.15 -14.12
CA ILE A 80 -5.88 9.86 -13.57
C ILE A 80 -6.22 10.67 -12.31
N ALA A 81 -5.29 11.45 -11.76
CA ALA A 81 -5.48 12.18 -10.50
C ALA A 81 -6.64 13.18 -10.56
N ARG A 82 -6.75 13.95 -11.65
CA ARG A 82 -7.85 14.93 -11.82
C ARG A 82 -9.24 14.27 -11.82
N PRO A 83 -9.51 13.25 -12.66
CA PRO A 83 -10.80 12.56 -12.61
C PRO A 83 -11.02 11.83 -11.29
N LEU A 84 -9.98 11.28 -10.65
CA LEU A 84 -10.12 10.62 -9.33
C LEU A 84 -10.56 11.60 -8.25
N LEU A 85 -9.94 12.78 -8.19
CA LEU A 85 -10.30 13.82 -7.23
C LEU A 85 -11.74 14.32 -7.49
N PHE A 86 -12.11 14.49 -8.76
CA PHE A 86 -13.46 14.91 -9.13
C PHE A 86 -14.53 13.89 -8.74
N ALA A 87 -14.29 12.61 -9.07
CA ALA A 87 -15.14 11.49 -8.70
C ALA A 87 -15.25 11.30 -7.17
N SER A 88 -14.17 11.56 -6.43
CA SER A 88 -14.17 11.45 -4.96
C SER A 88 -14.93 12.57 -4.27
N LEU A 89 -14.99 13.78 -4.86
CA LEU A 89 -15.68 14.92 -4.29
C LEU A 89 -17.17 14.96 -4.67
N ASN A 90 -17.51 14.61 -5.92
CA ASN A 90 -18.89 14.60 -6.42
C ASN A 90 -19.08 13.45 -7.43
N PRO A 91 -19.39 12.22 -6.97
CA PRO A 91 -19.54 11.07 -7.86
C PRO A 91 -20.71 11.23 -8.84
N GLU A 92 -21.85 11.78 -8.39
CA GLU A 92 -23.04 12.01 -9.24
C GLU A 92 -22.75 13.00 -10.38
N LEU A 93 -22.01 14.07 -10.09
CA LEU A 93 -21.61 15.07 -11.07
C LEU A 93 -20.53 14.54 -12.03
N ALA A 94 -19.69 13.62 -11.56
CA ALA A 94 -18.67 12.94 -12.38
C ALA A 94 -19.32 11.99 -13.39
N GLU A 95 -20.31 11.22 -12.96
CA GLU A 95 -21.08 10.34 -13.84
C GLU A 95 -21.87 11.13 -14.88
N ALA A 96 -22.49 12.24 -14.45
CA ALA A 96 -23.19 13.16 -15.35
C ALA A 96 -22.26 13.83 -16.40
N LYS A 97 -20.96 13.98 -16.09
CA LYS A 97 -19.94 14.47 -17.02
C LYS A 97 -19.30 13.37 -17.89
N GLY A 98 -19.80 12.14 -17.81
CA GLY A 98 -19.33 11.01 -18.63
C GLY A 98 -18.05 10.35 -18.11
N VAL A 99 -17.65 10.58 -16.85
CA VAL A 99 -16.53 9.86 -16.24
C VAL A 99 -17.00 8.48 -15.79
N SER A 100 -16.39 7.43 -16.32
CA SER A 100 -16.70 6.05 -15.91
C SER A 100 -16.08 5.74 -14.54
N LEU A 101 -16.87 5.90 -13.48
CA LEU A 101 -16.47 5.60 -12.09
C LEU A 101 -15.89 4.19 -11.93
N ARG A 102 -16.52 3.18 -12.56
CA ARG A 102 -16.05 1.79 -12.56
C ARG A 102 -14.68 1.63 -13.22
N GLY A 103 -14.49 2.24 -14.40
CA GLY A 103 -13.22 2.15 -15.12
C GLY A 103 -12.07 2.82 -14.37
N LEU A 104 -12.35 3.99 -13.79
CA LEU A 104 -11.40 4.73 -12.98
C LEU A 104 -11.01 3.98 -11.70
N GLY A 105 -11.99 3.38 -11.02
CA GLY A 105 -11.77 2.52 -9.86
C GLY A 105 -10.93 1.28 -10.17
N LEU A 106 -11.20 0.61 -11.28
CA LEU A 106 -10.42 -0.55 -11.74
C LEU A 106 -8.97 -0.20 -12.03
N VAL A 107 -8.71 0.90 -12.74
CA VAL A 107 -7.34 1.36 -13.04
C VAL A 107 -6.62 1.72 -11.75
N PHE A 108 -7.26 2.48 -10.86
CA PHE A 108 -6.65 2.86 -9.58
C PHE A 108 -6.32 1.65 -8.72
N LEU A 109 -7.26 0.71 -8.56
CA LEU A 109 -7.08 -0.47 -7.72
C LEU A 109 -6.09 -1.47 -8.33
N GLY A 110 -6.05 -1.58 -9.66
CA GLY A 110 -5.02 -2.33 -10.37
C GLY A 110 -3.62 -1.74 -10.15
N LEU A 111 -3.50 -0.40 -10.19
CA LEU A 111 -2.25 0.32 -9.96
C LEU A 111 -1.76 0.15 -8.51
N VAL A 112 -2.64 0.27 -7.52
CA VAL A 112 -2.35 -0.03 -6.11
C VAL A 112 -1.94 -1.49 -5.93
N GLY A 113 -2.68 -2.43 -6.55
CA GLY A 113 -2.37 -3.86 -6.47
C GLY A 113 -1.02 -4.23 -7.09
N LEU A 114 -0.62 -3.53 -8.16
CA LEU A 114 0.64 -3.72 -8.86
C LEU A 114 1.82 -3.16 -8.08
N THR A 115 1.72 -1.93 -7.56
CA THR A 115 2.77 -1.32 -6.76
C THR A 115 2.98 -2.06 -5.43
N THR A 116 1.89 -2.41 -4.74
CA THR A 116 1.97 -3.17 -3.49
C THR A 116 2.55 -4.57 -3.68
N ALA A 117 2.21 -5.26 -4.77
CA ALA A 117 2.76 -6.58 -5.07
C ALA A 117 4.28 -6.54 -5.29
N ALA A 118 4.76 -5.56 -6.06
CA ALA A 118 6.18 -5.41 -6.34
C ALA A 118 6.96 -5.04 -5.07
N CYS A 119 6.45 -4.12 -4.25
CA CYS A 119 7.10 -3.76 -2.99
C CYS A 119 7.13 -4.93 -1.99
N ALA A 120 6.06 -5.73 -1.93
CA ALA A 120 5.93 -6.81 -0.93
C ALA A 120 6.97 -7.93 -1.10
N GLN A 121 7.47 -8.16 -2.31
CA GLN A 121 8.49 -9.18 -2.56
C GLN A 121 9.85 -8.85 -1.91
N ILE A 122 10.12 -7.56 -1.72
CA ILE A 122 11.42 -7.06 -1.26
C ILE A 122 11.33 -6.65 0.19
N VAL A 123 10.31 -5.84 0.49
CA VAL A 123 10.14 -5.16 1.77
C VAL A 123 9.33 -6.03 2.74
N GLY A 124 8.59 -7.02 2.25
CA GLY A 124 7.71 -7.87 3.04
C GLY A 124 6.29 -7.32 3.17
N VAL A 125 5.31 -8.22 3.24
CA VAL A 125 3.87 -7.88 3.25
C VAL A 125 3.49 -7.03 4.45
N LEU A 126 4.03 -7.33 5.64
CA LEU A 126 3.70 -6.61 6.87
C LEU A 126 4.18 -5.16 6.81
N LEU A 127 5.38 -4.95 6.26
CA LEU A 127 6.00 -3.65 6.18
C LEU A 127 5.33 -2.76 5.13
N VAL A 128 4.93 -3.35 3.99
CA VAL A 128 4.10 -2.66 2.99
C VAL A 128 2.80 -2.19 3.63
N PHE A 129 2.13 -3.03 4.44
CA PHE A 129 0.89 -2.64 5.10
C PHE A 129 1.11 -1.49 6.11
N ALA A 130 2.16 -1.58 6.92
CA ALA A 130 2.51 -0.54 7.90
C ALA A 130 2.73 0.82 7.22
N LEU A 131 3.57 0.85 6.18
CA LEU A 131 3.89 2.07 5.43
C LEU A 131 2.74 2.56 4.54
N MET A 132 1.80 1.70 4.16
CA MET A 132 0.63 2.13 3.39
C MET A 132 -0.43 2.76 4.28
N VAL A 133 -0.64 2.22 5.49
CA VAL A 133 -1.74 2.64 6.38
C VAL A 133 -1.30 3.70 7.37
N GLY A 134 -0.17 3.52 8.06
CA GLY A 134 0.31 4.39 9.14
C GLY A 134 0.54 5.85 8.73
N PRO A 135 1.41 6.14 7.75
CA PRO A 135 1.71 7.52 7.36
C PRO A 135 0.52 8.17 6.63
N ALA A 136 -0.28 7.40 5.89
CA ALA A 136 -1.50 7.90 5.26
C ALA A 136 -2.55 8.31 6.30
N ALA A 137 -2.79 7.49 7.32
CA ALA A 137 -3.72 7.79 8.40
C ALA A 137 -3.23 8.98 9.25
N THR A 138 -1.93 9.06 9.51
CA THR A 138 -1.31 10.23 10.15
C THR A 138 -1.52 11.49 9.31
N ALA A 139 -1.26 11.43 8.01
CA ALA A 139 -1.37 12.58 7.14
C ALA A 139 -2.81 13.10 6.98
N GLN A 140 -3.79 12.21 6.93
CA GLN A 140 -5.21 12.59 6.95
C GLN A 140 -5.61 13.28 8.26
N ARG A 141 -4.94 12.96 9.37
CA ARG A 141 -5.15 13.64 10.64
C ARG A 141 -4.46 15.02 10.70
N LEU A 142 -3.38 15.22 9.96
CA LEU A 142 -2.64 16.49 9.99
C LEU A 142 -3.10 17.47 8.89
N SER A 143 -3.63 16.98 7.76
CA SER A 143 -4.03 17.82 6.62
C SER A 143 -5.51 17.66 6.26
N MET A 144 -6.19 18.78 6.06
CA MET A 144 -7.57 18.84 5.55
C MET A 144 -7.62 18.88 4.00
N ARG A 145 -6.47 19.00 3.33
CA ARG A 145 -6.37 19.11 1.86
C ARG A 145 -5.72 17.86 1.27
N VAL A 146 -6.29 17.35 0.18
CA VAL A 146 -5.89 16.08 -0.45
C VAL A 146 -4.46 16.12 -1.02
N LEU A 147 -4.12 17.12 -1.84
CA LEU A 147 -2.79 17.24 -2.45
C LEU A 147 -1.66 17.42 -1.42
N PRO A 148 -1.74 18.36 -0.46
CA PRO A 148 -0.75 18.45 0.62
C PRO A 148 -0.72 17.21 1.50
N GLY A 149 -1.87 16.56 1.73
CA GLY A 149 -1.94 15.32 2.50
C GLY A 149 -1.18 14.16 1.85
N LEU A 150 -1.24 14.04 0.52
CA LEU A 150 -0.46 13.06 -0.25
C LEU A 150 1.05 13.29 -0.09
N GLY A 151 1.51 14.54 -0.22
CA GLY A 151 2.92 14.89 -0.03
C GLY A 151 3.39 14.64 1.41
N LEU A 152 2.55 14.96 2.39
CA LEU A 152 2.85 14.75 3.81
C LEU A 152 2.89 13.26 4.16
N ALA A 153 1.97 12.44 3.63
CA ALA A 153 2.01 10.99 3.78
C ALA A 153 3.30 10.39 3.20
N ALA A 154 3.67 10.79 1.99
CA ALA A 154 4.90 10.34 1.35
C ALA A 154 6.15 10.77 2.15
N GLY A 155 6.17 12.01 2.64
CA GLY A 155 7.25 12.53 3.48
C GLY A 155 7.40 11.79 4.81
N ILE A 156 6.30 11.49 5.49
CA ILE A 156 6.31 10.69 6.72
C ILE A 156 6.80 9.27 6.43
N ALA A 157 6.27 8.61 5.39
CA ALA A 157 6.68 7.26 5.02
C ALA A 157 8.18 7.18 4.71
N LEU A 158 8.72 8.17 4.00
CA LEU A 158 10.16 8.27 3.74
C LEU A 158 10.95 8.49 5.02
N ALA A 159 10.53 9.41 5.88
CA ALA A 159 11.19 9.66 7.16
C ALA A 159 11.23 8.39 8.05
N GLU A 160 10.12 7.65 8.13
CA GLU A 160 10.01 6.38 8.84
C GLU A 160 10.95 5.32 8.26
N ALA A 161 11.00 5.19 6.92
CA ALA A 161 11.88 4.25 6.25
C ALA A 161 13.37 4.57 6.50
N TRP A 162 13.79 5.82 6.31
CA TRP A 162 15.18 6.25 6.52
C TRP A 162 15.60 6.13 7.99
N ALA A 163 14.74 6.57 8.92
CA ALA A 163 15.00 6.45 10.35
C ALA A 163 15.05 4.99 10.79
N GLY A 164 14.15 4.15 10.29
CA GLY A 164 14.11 2.73 10.63
C GLY A 164 15.31 1.94 10.09
N ILE A 165 15.76 2.23 8.86
CA ILE A 165 16.99 1.65 8.31
C ILE A 165 18.22 2.11 9.11
N SER A 166 18.28 3.40 9.47
CA SER A 166 19.38 3.94 10.27
C SER A 166 19.44 3.30 11.66
N LEU A 167 18.30 3.15 12.34
CA LEU A 167 18.23 2.49 13.65
C LEU A 167 18.56 1.00 13.56
N SER A 168 18.11 0.33 12.50
CA SER A 168 18.47 -1.08 12.23
C SER A 168 19.99 -1.25 12.12
N TYR A 169 20.67 -0.34 11.44
CA TYR A 169 22.14 -0.35 11.33
C TYR A 169 22.86 -0.22 12.69
N TYR A 170 22.32 0.54 13.65
CA TYR A 170 22.95 0.73 14.96
C TYR A 170 22.58 -0.33 16.01
N THR A 171 21.46 -1.03 15.83
CA THR A 171 20.89 -1.91 16.87
C THR A 171 20.90 -3.40 16.50
N ASP A 172 21.33 -3.74 15.27
CA ASP A 172 21.27 -5.08 14.68
C ASP A 172 19.87 -5.72 14.68
N TRP A 173 18.83 -4.93 14.94
CA TRP A 173 17.43 -5.38 14.89
C TRP A 173 16.88 -5.26 13.47
N PRO A 174 15.91 -6.10 13.08
CA PRO A 174 15.33 -6.05 11.73
C PRO A 174 14.77 -4.67 11.36
N ALA A 175 15.09 -4.17 10.17
CA ALA A 175 14.59 -2.89 9.68
C ALA A 175 13.04 -2.85 9.65
N SER A 176 12.40 -3.97 9.36
CA SER A 176 10.94 -4.11 9.37
C SER A 176 10.32 -3.86 10.75
N PHE A 177 11.01 -4.22 11.84
CA PHE A 177 10.58 -3.88 13.20
C PHE A 177 10.64 -2.38 13.43
N TRP A 178 11.78 -1.73 13.17
CA TRP A 178 11.94 -0.31 13.45
C TRP A 178 11.00 0.58 12.63
N ILE A 179 10.87 0.31 11.34
CA ILE A 179 9.98 1.08 10.46
C ILE A 179 8.52 0.92 10.92
N SER A 180 8.06 -0.30 11.21
CA SER A 180 6.68 -0.52 11.66
C SER A 180 6.40 0.08 13.04
N ALA A 181 7.37 -0.01 13.96
CA ALA A 181 7.29 0.61 15.28
C ALA A 181 7.22 2.15 15.18
N LEU A 182 8.09 2.76 14.36
CA LEU A 182 8.07 4.20 14.11
C LEU A 182 6.72 4.64 13.52
N SER A 183 6.21 3.91 12.53
CA SER A 183 4.90 4.20 11.94
C SER A 183 3.77 4.15 12.96
N GLY A 184 3.78 3.13 13.84
CA GLY A 184 2.83 3.02 14.94
C GLY A 184 2.95 4.17 15.94
N ILE A 185 4.17 4.55 16.33
CA ILE A 185 4.43 5.65 17.29
C ILE A 185 3.96 6.98 16.70
N VAL A 186 4.34 7.29 15.47
CA VAL A 186 3.96 8.53 14.77
C VAL A 186 2.43 8.63 14.65
N TYR A 187 1.77 7.52 14.30
CA TYR A 187 0.32 7.45 14.27
C TYR A 187 -0.31 7.70 15.65
N LEU A 188 0.16 7.01 16.70
CA LEU A 188 -0.36 7.17 18.06
C LEU A 188 -0.19 8.61 18.57
N LEU A 189 0.97 9.22 18.32
CA LEU A 189 1.21 10.63 18.63
C LEU A 189 0.18 11.52 17.92
N SER A 190 -0.08 11.29 16.63
CA SER A 190 -1.08 12.06 15.87
C SER A 190 -2.50 11.95 16.44
N VAL A 191 -2.86 10.79 17.01
CA VAL A 191 -4.14 10.57 17.67
C VAL A 191 -4.20 11.38 18.97
N VAL A 192 -3.16 11.32 19.80
CA VAL A 192 -3.11 12.04 21.09
C VAL A 192 -3.16 13.56 20.88
N PHE A 193 -2.40 14.10 19.92
CA PHE A 193 -2.33 15.54 19.68
C PHE A 193 -3.63 16.14 19.12
N ARG A 194 -4.43 15.38 18.35
CA ARG A 194 -5.70 15.87 17.77
C ARG A 194 -6.91 15.71 18.71
N THR A 195 -6.73 15.02 19.84
CA THR A 195 -7.78 14.86 20.86
C THR A 195 -7.80 16.04 21.86
N ARG A 196 -6.94 17.05 21.67
CA ARG A 196 -6.99 18.35 22.34
C ARG A 196 -7.41 19.44 21.37
#